data_AF-A0A7X8J905-F1
#
_entry.id   AF-A0A7X8J905-F1
#
_cell.length_a   1.000
_cell.length_b   1.000
_cell.length_c   1.000
_cell.angle_alpha   90.00
_cell.angle_beta   90.00
_cell.angle_gamma   90.00
#
_symmetry.space_group_name_H-M   'P 1'
#
loop_
_entity.id
_entity.type
_entity.pdbx_description
1 polymer ?
#
loop_
_entity_poly.entity_id
_entity_poly.type
_entity_poly.pdbx_seq_one_letter_code
_entity_poly.pdbx_strand_id
1 'polypeptide(L)'
;MAEHSSCQISLDLHAMTVDDALRRLNAMLYSSRIRSIRVIHGRGTGTLRGAVRKHLKECPMVREVIYGEDMNIPGRDGVTLVYK
;
A
#
# COMPACT_ATOMS: atom_id res chain seq x y z
N MET A 1 -11.57 -18.07 0.38
CA MET A 1 -11.90 -16.62 0.47
C MET A 1 -10.96 -16.05 1.52
N ALA A 2 -9.77 -15.60 1.11
CA ALA A 2 -8.72 -15.21 2.05
C ALA A 2 -9.14 -13.93 2.79
N GLU A 3 -9.09 -13.95 4.12
CA GLU A 3 -9.34 -12.79 4.98
C GLU A 3 -8.21 -11.77 4.82
N HIS A 4 -8.24 -10.97 3.75
CA HIS A 4 -7.35 -9.82 3.57
C HIS A 4 -7.66 -8.66 4.55
N SER A 5 -8.61 -8.90 5.46
CA SER A 5 -9.03 -8.02 6.55
C SER A 5 -7.92 -7.79 7.59
N SER A 6 -6.95 -8.69 7.74
CA SER A 6 -5.90 -8.63 8.77
C SER A 6 -4.49 -8.37 8.19
N CYS A 7 -4.26 -7.16 7.67
CA CYS A 7 -2.88 -6.67 7.55
C CYS A 7 -2.35 -6.30 8.93
N GLN A 8 -1.06 -6.56 9.18
CA GLN A 8 -0.42 -6.28 10.47
C GLN A 8 -0.48 -4.80 10.81
N ILE A 9 -0.36 -3.94 9.80
CA ILE A 9 -0.50 -2.49 9.95
C ILE A 9 -1.33 -1.91 8.81
N SER A 10 -1.97 -0.77 9.08
CA SER A 10 -2.57 0.10 8.06
C SER A 10 -1.81 1.42 8.01
N LEU A 11 -1.39 1.83 6.81
CA LEU A 11 -0.67 3.05 6.55
C LEU A 11 -1.53 3.99 5.72
N ASP A 12 -2.01 5.07 6.33
CA ASP A 12 -2.78 6.11 5.66
C ASP A 12 -1.86 7.20 5.08
N LEU A 13 -2.01 7.46 3.78
CA LEU A 13 -1.25 8.42 2.99
C LEU A 13 -2.14 9.53 2.40
N HIS A 14 -3.41 9.65 2.82
CA HIS A 14 -4.30 10.71 2.35
C HIS A 14 -3.70 12.10 2.62
N ALA A 15 -4.01 13.03 1.71
CA ALA A 15 -3.58 14.43 1.76
C ALA A 15 -2.05 14.64 1.83
N MET A 16 -1.24 13.60 1.61
CA MET A 16 0.20 13.71 1.49
C MET A 16 0.61 14.06 0.06
N THR A 17 1.75 14.73 -0.07
CA THR A 17 2.44 14.81 -1.36
C THR A 17 2.97 13.42 -1.74
N VAL A 18 3.25 13.20 -3.03
CA VAL A 18 3.82 11.93 -3.50
C VAL A 18 5.13 11.62 -2.77
N ASP A 19 6.02 12.61 -2.64
CA ASP A 19 7.33 12.43 -2.01
C ASP A 19 7.23 12.09 -0.52
N ASP A 20 6.33 12.74 0.22
CA ASP A 20 6.09 12.44 1.63
C ASP A 20 5.49 11.03 1.80
N ALA A 21 4.52 10.69 0.95
CA ALA A 21 3.85 9.41 0.98
C ALA A 21 4.84 8.25 0.72
N LEU A 22 5.71 8.39 -0.28
CA LEU A 22 6.73 7.40 -0.61
C LEU A 22 7.81 7.28 0.47
N ARG A 23 8.25 8.41 1.05
CA ARG A 23 9.18 8.38 2.19
C ARG A 23 8.59 7.61 3.38
N ARG A 24 7.33 7.88 3.72
CA ARG A 24 6.64 7.19 4.81
C ARG A 24 6.44 5.70 4.52
N LEU A 25 6.05 5.35 3.29
CA LEU A 25 5.93 3.95 2.86
C LEU A 25 7.26 3.20 2.96
N ASN A 26 8.35 3.80 2.46
CA ASN A 26 9.69 3.21 2.54
C ASN A 26 10.11 2.94 3.98
N ALA A 27 9.93 3.89 4.90
CA ALA A 27 10.26 3.69 6.30
C ALA A 27 9.58 2.44 6.90
N MET A 28 8.33 2.17 6.50
CA MET A 28 7.60 0.96 6.93
C MET A 28 8.11 -0.30 6.22
N LEU A 29 8.44 -0.22 4.93
CA LEU A 29 9.02 -1.34 4.17
C LEU A 29 10.38 -1.78 4.71
N TYR A 30 11.23 -0.86 5.19
CA TYR A 30 12.52 -1.21 5.79
C TYR A 30 12.41 -1.81 7.20
N SER A 31 11.26 -1.67 7.86
CA SER A 31 11.06 -2.24 9.20
C SER A 31 10.97 -3.78 9.16
N SER A 32 11.91 -4.46 9.80
CA SER A 32 11.98 -5.93 9.85
C SER A 32 10.80 -6.57 10.59
N ARG A 33 10.12 -5.81 11.46
CA ARG A 33 9.00 -6.31 12.27
C ARG A 33 7.70 -6.43 11.48
N ILE A 34 7.62 -5.76 10.33
CA ILE A 34 6.39 -5.64 9.55
C ILE A 34 6.44 -6.59 8.36
N ARG A 35 5.46 -7.48 8.27
CA ARG A 35 5.30 -8.49 7.22
C ARG A 35 4.20 -8.15 6.22
N SER A 36 3.16 -7.45 6.66
CA SER A 36 2.05 -7.04 5.78
C SER A 36 1.56 -5.63 6.10
N ILE A 37 1.27 -4.87 5.04
CA ILE A 37 0.89 -3.46 5.11
C ILE A 37 -0.34 -3.23 4.24
N ARG A 38 -1.39 -2.65 4.82
CA ARG A 38 -2.49 -2.06 4.06
C ARG A 38 -2.16 -0.60 3.79
N VAL A 39 -1.84 -0.27 2.55
CA VAL A 39 -1.55 1.10 2.13
C VAL A 39 -2.83 1.75 1.65
N ILE A 40 -3.26 2.81 2.33
CA ILE A 40 -4.45 3.59 2.00
C ILE A 40 -3.96 4.88 1.39
N HIS A 41 -3.94 4.97 0.06
CA HIS A 41 -3.53 6.16 -0.68
C HIS A 41 -4.72 6.97 -1.20
N GLY A 42 -5.94 6.48 -0.98
CA GLY A 42 -7.18 7.09 -1.46
C GLY A 42 -7.37 6.92 -2.97
N ARG A 43 -8.58 7.26 -3.44
CA ARG A 43 -8.95 7.20 -4.86
C ARG A 43 -8.55 8.47 -5.59
N GLY A 44 -9.07 9.61 -5.14
CA GLY A 44 -8.72 10.96 -5.64
C GLY A 44 -8.57 11.03 -7.16
N THR A 45 -7.53 11.76 -7.61
CA THR A 45 -7.09 11.82 -9.00
C THR A 45 -6.30 10.59 -9.45
N GLY A 46 -5.99 9.66 -8.54
CA GLY A 46 -5.12 8.51 -8.80
C GLY A 46 -3.62 8.82 -8.77
N THR A 47 -3.19 10.06 -8.49
CA THR A 47 -1.77 10.44 -8.45
C THR A 47 -0.98 9.63 -7.41
N LEU A 48 -1.46 9.59 -6.16
CA LEU A 48 -0.83 8.78 -5.10
C LEU A 48 -0.91 7.29 -5.40
N ARG A 49 -2.05 6.79 -5.90
CA ARG A 49 -2.21 5.39 -6.32
C ARG A 49 -1.16 4.99 -7.35
N GLY A 50 -0.99 5.80 -8.40
CA GLY A 50 -0.02 5.52 -9.46
C GLY A 50 1.42 5.49 -8.94
N ALA A 51 1.80 6.51 -8.16
CA ALA A 51 3.14 6.60 -7.60
C ALA A 51 3.45 5.45 -6.63
N VAL A 52 2.53 5.15 -5.71
CA VAL A 52 2.67 4.04 -4.74
C VAL A 52 2.78 2.69 -5.45
N ARG A 53 1.89 2.40 -6.41
CA ARG A 53 1.94 1.12 -7.14
C ARG A 53 3.20 0.97 -7.96
N LYS A 54 3.68 2.04 -8.61
CA LYS A 54 4.96 2.02 -9.34
C LYS A 54 6.11 1.72 -8.39
N HIS A 55 6.20 2.46 -7.28
CA HIS A 55 7.25 2.29 -6.28
C HIS A 55 7.27 0.85 -5.70
N LEU A 56 6.10 0.29 -5.40
CA LEU A 56 5.99 -1.08 -4.86
C LEU A 56 6.43 -2.15 -5.86
N LYS A 57 6.16 -1.99 -7.16
CA LYS A 57 6.61 -2.92 -8.21
C LYS A 57 8.13 -2.94 -8.37
N GLU A 58 8.77 -1.81 -8.13
CA GLU A 58 10.23 -1.65 -8.25
C GLU A 58 10.97 -2.03 -6.96
N CYS A 59 10.24 -2.31 -5.86
CA CYS A 59 10.83 -2.56 -4.56
C CYS A 59 11.18 -4.05 -4.36
N PRO A 60 12.46 -4.43 -4.21
CA PRO A 60 12.88 -5.84 -4.09
C PRO A 60 12.49 -6.48 -2.76
N MET A 61 12.12 -5.67 -1.76
CA MET A 61 11.69 -6.17 -0.44
C MET A 61 10.22 -6.63 -0.43
N VAL A 62 9.48 -6.36 -1.51
CA VAL A 62 8.06 -6.70 -1.62
C VAL A 62 7.94 -8.03 -2.36
N ARG A 63 7.28 -9.00 -1.73
CA ARG A 63 7.03 -10.32 -2.31
C ARG A 63 5.74 -10.37 -3.12
N GLU A 64 4.71 -9.70 -2.64
CA GLU A 64 3.39 -9.71 -3.25
C GLU A 64 2.68 -8.38 -3.05
N VAL A 65 2.00 -7.92 -4.10
CA VAL A 65 1.15 -6.74 -4.10
C VAL A 65 -0.23 -7.13 -4.57
N ILE A 66 -1.24 -6.84 -3.76
CA ILE A 66 -2.65 -7.09 -4.08
C ILE A 66 -3.36 -5.75 -4.15
N TYR A 67 -4.03 -5.50 -5.28
CA TYR A 67 -4.82 -4.30 -5.45
C TYR A 67 -6.21 -4.49 -4.83
N GLY A 68 -6.70 -3.50 -4.08
CA GLY A 68 -7.94 -3.64 -3.34
C GLY A 68 -9.16 -3.88 -4.23
N GLU A 69 -9.14 -3.41 -5.48
CA GLU A 69 -10.20 -3.67 -6.46
C GLU A 69 -10.28 -5.13 -6.91
N ASP A 70 -9.15 -5.85 -6.97
CA ASP A 70 -9.10 -7.25 -7.44
C ASP A 70 -9.74 -8.21 -6.43
N MET A 71 -9.61 -7.89 -5.13
CA MET A 71 -10.13 -8.69 -4.02
C MET A 71 -11.38 -8.08 -3.37
N ASN A 72 -11.96 -7.06 -4.00
CA ASN A 72 -13.14 -6.33 -3.51
C ASN A 72 -13.02 -5.88 -2.04
N ILE A 73 -11.84 -5.40 -1.66
CA ILE A 73 -11.51 -4.93 -0.31
C ILE A 73 -12.19 -3.57 -0.07
N PRO A 74 -12.64 -3.25 1.16
CA PRO A 74 -13.09 -1.90 1.49
C PRO A 74 -12.05 -0.84 1.09
N GLY A 75 -12.48 0.14 0.30
CA GLY A 75 -11.61 1.15 -0.30
C GLY A 75 -11.16 0.86 -1.74
N ARG A 76 -11.33 -0.38 -2.23
CA ARG A 76 -11.11 -0.83 -3.63
C ARG A 76 -9.78 -0.30 -4.19
N ASP A 77 -9.83 0.44 -5.28
CA ASP A 77 -8.66 1.01 -5.95
C ASP A 77 -7.96 2.13 -5.16
N GLY A 78 -8.51 2.55 -4.02
CA GLY A 78 -7.85 3.44 -3.06
C GLY A 78 -6.96 2.72 -2.05
N VAL A 79 -6.88 1.39 -2.13
CA VAL A 79 -6.11 0.55 -1.21
C VAL A 79 -5.20 -0.39 -2.00
N THR A 80 -3.97 -0.54 -1.51
CA THR A 80 -3.02 -1.54 -2.00
C THR A 80 -2.48 -2.32 -0.81
N LEU A 81 -2.57 -3.64 -0.85
CA LEU A 81 -1.96 -4.51 0.15
C LEU A 81 -0.56 -4.92 -0.29
N VAL A 82 0.34 -4.96 0.67
CA VAL A 82 1.75 -5.27 0.45
C VAL A 82 2.17 -6.36 1.42
N TYR A 83 2.77 -7.42 0.90
CA TYR A 83 3.36 -8.50 1.68
C TYR A 83 4.86 -8.57 1.40
N LYS A 84 5.65 -8.61 2.47
CA LYS A 84 7.11 -8.73 2.45
C LYS A 84 7.59 -10.16 2.68
#